data_AF-Q8N0R1-F1
#
_entry.id   AF-Q8N0R1-F1
#
_cell.length_a   1.000
_cell.length_b   1.000
_cell.length_c   1.000
_cell.angle_alpha   90.00
_cell.angle_beta   90.00
_cell.angle_gamma   90.00
#
_symmetry.space_group_name_H-M   'P 1'
#
loop_
_entity.id
_entity.type
_entity.pdbx_description
1 polymer ?
#
loop_
_entity_poly.entity_id
_entity_poly.type
_entity_poly.pdbx_seq_one_letter_code
_entity_poly.pdbx_strand_id
1 'polypeptide(L)'
;MTTIKENEFLCDEEIYKSFVHLKDKICEERKKKELVNNNIDNVNFNDDDDNNYDDDGNSYSSYIKEMKKLLKVVLLKYKALKFGEFILKSKRKSNYFFSSGVLNNIVSSNIICFLLSELILKNKLSFDYLLGASYKGIPMVSLTSHFLFESKKYSNIFYLYDRKEKKEYGDKNVIVGNLDDDDKDILNLKKKTKNNQDEEKKNIIIIDDVFTCGTALTEILAKLKTYEHLKVVAFIVLLNRNEYEINENNQKIYFKDIFEKRVGIPLYSILSYKDDIQSMI
;
A
#
# COMPACT_ATOMS: atom_id res chain seq x y z
N MET A 1 -19.49 -10.66 -26.62
CA MET A 1 -18.81 -11.25 -25.43
C MET A 1 -17.79 -12.25 -25.96
N THR A 2 -16.55 -11.81 -26.21
CA THR A 2 -15.50 -12.72 -26.67
C THR A 2 -15.00 -13.47 -25.44
N THR A 3 -15.35 -14.75 -25.35
CA THR A 3 -14.93 -15.63 -24.26
C THR A 3 -13.42 -15.84 -24.40
N ILE A 4 -12.63 -15.09 -23.62
CA ILE A 4 -11.17 -15.29 -23.52
C ILE A 4 -10.96 -16.73 -23.04
N LYS A 5 -10.32 -17.56 -23.88
CA LYS A 5 -10.06 -18.98 -23.59
C LYS A 5 -8.99 -19.09 -22.49
N GLU A 6 -9.14 -20.05 -21.59
CA GLU A 6 -8.25 -20.24 -20.42
C GLU A 6 -6.76 -20.48 -20.75
N ASN A 7 -6.40 -20.75 -22.01
CA ASN A 7 -5.03 -21.03 -22.48
C ASN A 7 -4.26 -19.81 -23.05
N GLU A 8 -4.74 -18.58 -22.89
CA GLU A 8 -4.10 -17.40 -23.49
C GLU A 8 -3.10 -16.68 -22.55
N PHE A 9 -3.11 -16.99 -21.26
CA PHE A 9 -2.23 -16.37 -20.26
C PHE A 9 -1.10 -17.31 -19.81
N LEU A 10 0.05 -16.72 -19.44
CA LEU A 10 1.18 -17.43 -18.82
C LEU A 10 0.70 -18.39 -17.74
N CYS A 11 1.28 -19.58 -17.65
CA CYS A 11 0.96 -20.51 -16.58
C CYS A 11 1.53 -19.99 -15.24
N ASP A 12 1.04 -20.53 -14.11
CA ASP A 12 1.44 -20.03 -12.78
C ASP A 12 2.94 -20.25 -12.50
N GLU A 13 3.53 -21.32 -13.06
CA GLU A 13 4.98 -21.58 -12.97
C GLU A 13 5.81 -20.53 -13.71
N GLU A 14 5.36 -20.09 -14.88
CA GLU A 14 6.04 -19.04 -15.67
C GLU A 14 5.93 -17.69 -14.98
N ILE A 15 4.75 -17.36 -14.44
CA ILE A 15 4.54 -16.14 -13.66
C ILE A 15 5.46 -16.14 -12.44
N TYR A 16 5.54 -17.26 -11.71
CA TYR A 16 6.41 -17.35 -10.54
C TYR A 16 7.90 -17.25 -10.90
N LYS A 17 8.37 -17.92 -11.97
CA LYS A 17 9.75 -17.79 -12.46
C LYS A 17 10.09 -16.33 -12.83
N SER A 18 9.18 -15.66 -13.53
CA SER A 18 9.34 -14.25 -13.89
C SER A 18 9.36 -13.34 -12.65
N PHE A 19 8.47 -13.59 -11.69
CA PHE A 19 8.46 -12.89 -10.41
C PHE A 19 9.79 -13.03 -9.68
N VAL A 20 10.32 -14.25 -9.51
CA VAL A 20 11.61 -14.47 -8.82
C VAL A 20 12.73 -13.70 -9.49
N HIS A 21 12.85 -13.81 -10.82
CA HIS A 21 13.86 -13.09 -11.59
C HIS A 21 13.78 -11.57 -11.40
N LEU A 22 12.58 -11.00 -11.54
CA LEU A 22 12.35 -9.56 -11.39
C LEU A 22 12.56 -9.11 -9.94
N LYS A 23 12.16 -9.91 -8.95
CA LYS A 23 12.38 -9.64 -7.52
C LYS A 23 13.86 -9.49 -7.23
N ASP A 24 14.68 -10.42 -7.71
CA ASP A 24 16.12 -10.43 -7.50
C ASP A 24 16.77 -9.19 -8.14
N LYS A 25 16.38 -8.86 -9.38
CA LYS A 25 16.85 -7.66 -10.08
C LYS A 25 16.47 -6.36 -9.39
N ILE A 26 15.23 -6.23 -8.93
CA ILE A 26 14.76 -5.04 -8.20
C ILE A 26 15.56 -4.87 -6.90
N CYS A 27 15.75 -5.97 -6.15
CA CYS A 27 16.53 -5.96 -4.91
C CYS A 27 18.01 -5.61 -5.16
N GLU A 28 18.61 -6.16 -6.22
CA GLU A 28 19.99 -5.90 -6.64
C GLU A 28 20.20 -4.41 -6.94
N GLU A 29 19.37 -3.83 -7.80
CA GLU A 29 19.48 -2.43 -8.22
C GLU A 29 19.20 -1.46 -7.07
N ARG A 30 18.25 -1.77 -6.18
CA ARG A 30 18.00 -0.95 -4.99
C ARG A 30 19.21 -0.92 -4.06
N LYS A 31 19.85 -2.07 -3.81
CA LYS A 31 21.06 -2.13 -2.97
C LYS A 31 22.23 -1.37 -3.60
N LYS A 32 22.40 -1.44 -4.93
CA LYS A 32 23.43 -0.65 -5.64
C LYS A 32 23.22 0.85 -5.41
N LYS A 33 21.99 1.36 -5.54
CA LYS A 33 21.68 2.77 -5.25
C LYS A 33 21.94 3.17 -3.79
N GLU A 34 21.55 2.31 -2.85
CA GLU A 34 21.80 2.56 -1.42
C GLU A 34 23.30 2.67 -1.11
N LEU A 35 24.14 1.84 -1.73
CA LEU A 35 25.60 1.90 -1.59
C LEU A 35 26.21 3.17 -2.21
N VAL A 36 25.74 3.57 -3.40
CA VAL A 36 26.22 4.80 -4.05
C VAL A 36 25.89 6.03 -3.21
N ASN A 37 24.65 6.14 -2.71
CA ASN A 37 24.25 7.28 -1.89
C ASN A 37 25.03 7.35 -0.58
N ASN A 38 25.20 6.22 0.11
CA ASN A 38 25.99 6.17 1.36
C ASN A 38 27.47 6.53 1.15
N ASN A 39 28.03 6.31 -0.05
CA ASN A 39 29.41 6.71 -0.36
C ASN A 39 29.53 8.20 -0.67
N ILE A 40 28.51 8.82 -1.26
CA ILE A 40 28.47 10.26 -1.54
C ILE A 40 28.29 11.04 -0.22
N ASP A 41 27.43 10.57 0.68
CA ASP A 41 27.22 11.19 1.99
C ASP A 41 28.47 11.17 2.90
N ASN A 42 29.47 10.33 2.59
CA ASN A 42 30.76 10.26 3.29
C ASN A 42 31.85 11.16 2.68
N VAL A 43 31.55 11.88 1.60
CA VAL A 43 32.44 12.89 1.03
C VAL A 43 31.81 14.26 1.27
N ASN A 44 32.33 15.01 2.24
CA ASN A 44 31.96 16.41 2.48
C ASN A 44 32.22 17.21 1.19
N PHE A 45 31.16 17.47 0.42
CA PHE A 45 31.11 18.58 -0.50
C PHE A 45 30.19 19.63 0.11
N ASN A 46 30.81 20.69 0.63
CA ASN A 46 30.18 22.01 0.55
C ASN A 46 30.06 22.30 -0.94
N ASP A 47 28.85 22.39 -1.45
CA ASP A 47 28.40 23.52 -2.26
C ASP A 47 26.95 23.28 -2.70
N ASP A 48 26.19 24.36 -2.64
CA ASP A 48 24.81 24.50 -3.08
C ASP A 48 24.68 24.08 -4.55
N ASP A 49 23.92 23.02 -4.84
CA ASP A 49 23.29 22.87 -6.15
C ASP A 49 22.03 22.00 -6.06
N ASP A 50 20.90 22.70 -6.11
CA ASP A 50 19.53 22.21 -6.12
C ASP A 50 19.24 21.58 -7.51
N ASN A 51 19.77 20.39 -7.76
CA ASN A 51 19.52 19.65 -9.00
C ASN A 51 18.44 18.59 -8.80
N ASN A 52 17.21 18.97 -9.17
CA ASN A 52 16.11 18.08 -9.53
C ASN A 52 16.57 17.12 -10.65
N TYR A 53 17.01 15.91 -10.25
CA TYR A 53 17.22 14.82 -11.19
C TYR A 53 15.88 14.11 -11.44
N ASP A 54 15.24 14.45 -12.57
CA ASP A 54 14.21 13.62 -13.19
C ASP A 54 14.82 12.26 -13.61
N ASP A 55 14.70 11.25 -12.73
CA ASP A 55 15.26 9.88 -12.85
C ASP A 55 14.47 9.00 -13.85
N ASP A 56 14.40 9.41 -15.12
CA ASP A 56 13.68 8.68 -16.18
C ASP A 56 14.55 7.60 -16.89
N GLY A 57 15.69 7.22 -16.30
CA GLY A 57 16.70 6.36 -16.94
C GLY A 57 17.28 5.22 -16.09
N ASN A 58 16.71 4.87 -14.94
CA ASN A 58 17.33 3.90 -14.03
C ASN A 58 16.84 2.45 -14.20
N SER A 59 17.77 1.49 -14.22
CA SER A 59 17.52 0.04 -14.23
C SER A 59 16.49 -0.40 -13.18
N TYR A 60 16.52 0.17 -11.97
CA TYR A 60 15.52 -0.11 -10.93
C TYR A 60 14.09 0.22 -11.38
N SER A 61 13.87 1.44 -11.90
CA SER A 61 12.56 1.90 -12.35
C SER A 61 12.05 1.05 -13.53
N SER A 62 12.96 0.61 -14.40
CA SER A 62 12.68 -0.32 -15.48
C SER A 62 12.17 -1.68 -14.97
N TYR A 63 12.87 -2.32 -14.02
CA TYR A 63 12.42 -3.61 -13.48
C TYR A 63 11.12 -3.51 -12.68
N ILE A 64 10.88 -2.40 -11.97
CA ILE A 64 9.57 -2.14 -11.34
C ILE A 64 8.47 -2.07 -12.40
N LYS A 65 8.71 -1.42 -13.54
CA LYS A 65 7.76 -1.34 -14.66
C LYS A 65 7.49 -2.73 -15.25
N GLU A 66 8.49 -3.58 -15.39
CA GLU A 66 8.31 -4.98 -15.82
C GLU A 66 7.51 -5.81 -14.79
N MET A 67 7.78 -5.65 -13.49
CA MET A 67 6.97 -6.31 -12.44
C MET A 67 5.51 -5.84 -12.46
N LYS A 68 5.25 -4.54 -12.72
CA LYS A 68 3.89 -4.03 -12.93
C LYS A 68 3.24 -4.63 -14.18
N LYS A 69 3.98 -4.84 -15.27
CA LYS A 69 3.45 -5.55 -16.46
C LYS A 69 3.06 -6.98 -16.12
N LEU A 70 3.91 -7.72 -15.41
CA LEU A 70 3.59 -9.08 -14.92
C LEU A 70 2.34 -9.07 -14.04
N LEU A 71 2.24 -8.11 -13.11
CA LEU A 71 1.06 -7.94 -12.28
C LEU A 71 -0.20 -7.69 -13.14
N LYS A 72 -0.14 -6.85 -14.18
CA LYS A 72 -1.28 -6.61 -15.07
C LYS A 72 -1.72 -7.87 -15.81
N VAL A 73 -0.78 -8.73 -16.23
CA VAL A 73 -1.11 -10.07 -16.78
C VAL A 73 -1.86 -10.91 -15.75
N VAL A 74 -1.40 -10.93 -14.50
CA VAL A 74 -2.06 -11.62 -13.38
C VAL A 74 -3.48 -11.08 -13.12
N LEU A 75 -3.66 -9.75 -13.13
CA LEU A 75 -4.96 -9.12 -12.92
C LEU A 75 -5.98 -9.54 -13.99
N LEU A 76 -5.55 -9.68 -15.25
CA LEU A 76 -6.40 -10.16 -16.35
C LEU A 76 -6.67 -11.66 -16.23
N LYS A 77 -5.61 -12.46 -16.01
CA LYS A 77 -5.67 -13.93 -15.91
C LYS A 77 -6.70 -14.38 -14.87
N TYR A 78 -6.62 -13.82 -13.66
CA TYR A 78 -7.54 -14.16 -12.57
C TYR A 78 -8.84 -13.35 -12.60
N LYS A 79 -9.07 -12.54 -13.63
CA LYS A 79 -10.29 -11.73 -13.81
C LYS A 79 -10.53 -10.75 -12.64
N ALA A 80 -9.44 -10.29 -12.02
CA ALA A 80 -9.48 -9.22 -11.03
C ALA A 80 -9.86 -7.90 -11.69
N LEU A 81 -9.39 -7.70 -12.92
CA LEU A 81 -9.78 -6.60 -13.79
C LEU A 81 -10.70 -7.12 -14.91
N LYS A 82 -11.83 -6.46 -15.11
CA LYS A 82 -12.78 -6.75 -16.18
C LYS A 82 -13.14 -5.48 -16.93
N PHE A 83 -13.32 -5.57 -18.24
CA PHE A 83 -13.71 -4.44 -19.10
C PHE A 83 -15.14 -4.60 -19.61
N GLY A 84 -15.81 -3.47 -19.81
CA GLY A 84 -17.22 -3.39 -20.19
C GLY A 84 -17.97 -2.36 -19.36
N GLU A 85 -19.29 -2.25 -19.57
CA GLU A 85 -20.11 -1.35 -18.76
C GLU A 85 -20.49 -1.98 -17.42
N PHE A 86 -20.06 -1.36 -16.32
CA PHE A 86 -20.39 -1.75 -14.96
C PHE A 86 -21.06 -0.60 -14.22
N ILE A 87 -22.01 -0.93 -13.34
CA ILE A 87 -22.59 0.02 -12.38
C ILE A 87 -21.92 -0.23 -11.03
N LEU A 88 -21.23 0.78 -10.50
CA LEU A 88 -20.52 0.70 -9.22
C LEU A 88 -21.49 0.87 -8.03
N LYS A 89 -21.02 0.58 -6.81
CA LYS A 89 -21.79 0.86 -5.57
C LYS A 89 -22.21 2.33 -5.44
N SER A 90 -21.45 3.25 -6.02
CA SER A 90 -21.80 4.68 -6.11
C SER A 90 -22.85 5.00 -7.18
N LYS A 91 -23.43 4.00 -7.85
CA LYS A 91 -24.34 4.12 -9.00
C LYS A 91 -23.72 4.72 -10.28
N ARG A 92 -22.43 5.07 -10.25
CA ARG A 92 -21.71 5.55 -11.43
C ARG A 92 -21.48 4.41 -12.42
N LYS A 93 -21.56 4.74 -13.72
CA LYS A 93 -21.09 3.86 -14.79
C LYS A 93 -19.56 3.88 -14.84
N SER A 94 -18.97 2.70 -14.99
CA SER A 94 -17.54 2.50 -15.13
C SER A 94 -17.29 1.59 -16.33
N ASN A 95 -16.26 1.90 -17.13
CA ASN A 95 -15.82 1.09 -18.27
C ASN A 95 -14.92 -0.09 -17.84
N TYR A 96 -14.62 -0.19 -16.54
CA TYR A 96 -13.94 -1.32 -15.95
C TYR A 96 -14.48 -1.64 -14.55
N PHE A 97 -14.26 -2.88 -14.10
CA PHE A 97 -14.52 -3.33 -12.74
C PHE A 97 -13.26 -3.97 -12.17
N PHE A 98 -12.99 -3.68 -10.90
CA PHE A 98 -11.87 -4.26 -10.16
C PHE A 98 -12.35 -4.98 -8.89
N SER A 99 -11.92 -6.22 -8.71
CA SER A 99 -12.12 -6.98 -7.48
C SER A 99 -10.85 -7.75 -7.11
N SER A 100 -10.32 -7.48 -5.93
CA SER A 100 -9.12 -8.15 -5.39
C SER A 100 -9.39 -9.55 -4.83
N GLY A 101 -10.65 -9.96 -4.66
CA GLY A 101 -10.97 -11.25 -4.01
C GLY A 101 -10.36 -12.48 -4.70
N VAL A 102 -10.17 -12.42 -6.02
CA VAL A 102 -9.54 -13.47 -6.83
C VAL A 102 -8.01 -13.49 -6.75
N LEU A 103 -7.41 -12.46 -6.16
CA LEU A 103 -5.95 -12.33 -5.98
C LEU A 103 -5.46 -13.00 -4.69
N ASN A 104 -6.36 -13.64 -3.93
CA ASN A 104 -6.05 -14.42 -2.73
C ASN A 104 -5.44 -15.78 -3.09
N ASN A 105 -4.34 -15.76 -3.84
CA ASN A 105 -3.50 -16.92 -4.19
C ASN A 105 -2.03 -16.48 -4.13
N ILE A 106 -1.13 -17.40 -3.78
CA ILE A 106 0.25 -17.04 -3.42
C ILE A 106 1.03 -16.43 -4.59
N VAL A 107 0.78 -16.87 -5.83
CA VAL A 107 1.45 -16.34 -7.03
C VAL A 107 1.11 -14.86 -7.22
N SER A 108 -0.16 -14.51 -7.08
CA SER A 108 -0.63 -13.11 -7.19
C SER A 108 -0.18 -12.27 -6.00
N SER A 109 -0.37 -12.77 -4.79
CA SER A 109 -0.06 -12.02 -3.57
C SER A 109 1.45 -11.81 -3.37
N ASN A 110 2.30 -12.70 -3.89
CA ASN A 110 3.75 -12.50 -3.90
C ASN A 110 4.13 -11.23 -4.67
N ILE A 111 3.62 -11.06 -5.89
CA ILE A 111 3.89 -9.87 -6.72
C ILE A 111 3.35 -8.61 -6.03
N ILE A 112 2.12 -8.66 -5.52
CA ILE A 112 1.47 -7.51 -4.88
C ILE A 112 2.22 -7.10 -3.61
N CYS A 113 2.45 -8.02 -2.68
CA CYS A 113 3.03 -7.72 -1.38
C CYS A 113 4.51 -7.36 -1.47
N PHE A 114 5.23 -7.90 -2.46
CA PHE A 114 6.58 -7.44 -2.78
C PHE A 114 6.60 -6.00 -3.31
N LEU A 115 5.67 -5.62 -4.20
CA LEU A 115 5.59 -4.23 -4.67
C LEU A 115 5.15 -3.26 -3.56
N LEU A 116 4.31 -3.70 -2.62
CA LEU A 116 3.99 -2.90 -1.42
C LEU A 116 5.23 -2.69 -0.54
N SER A 117 6.04 -3.72 -0.30
CA SER A 117 7.28 -3.57 0.47
C SER A 117 8.28 -2.66 -0.25
N GLU A 118 8.38 -2.74 -1.57
CA GLU A 118 9.23 -1.86 -2.36
C GLU A 118 8.77 -0.39 -2.31
N LEU A 119 7.46 -0.12 -2.26
CA LEU A 119 6.97 1.25 -2.02
C LEU A 119 7.41 1.80 -0.66
N ILE A 120 7.42 0.97 0.39
CA ILE A 120 7.90 1.37 1.72
C ILE A 120 9.40 1.65 1.69
N LEU A 121 10.19 0.72 1.13
CA LEU A 121 11.64 0.81 1.09
C LEU A 121 12.14 1.95 0.19
N LYS A 122 11.58 2.11 -1.01
CA LYS A 122 11.96 3.15 -1.97
C LYS A 122 11.68 4.55 -1.42
N ASN A 123 10.53 4.75 -0.79
CA ASN A 123 10.16 6.04 -0.19
C ASN A 123 10.76 6.24 1.22
N LYS A 124 11.60 5.31 1.70
CA LYS A 124 12.25 5.35 3.01
C LYS A 124 11.26 5.64 4.15
N LEU A 125 10.06 5.02 4.09
CA LEU A 125 9.02 5.26 5.09
C LEU A 125 9.40 4.57 6.41
N SER A 126 9.55 5.36 7.48
CA SER A 126 9.74 4.84 8.84
C SER A 126 8.40 4.48 9.47
N PHE A 127 8.34 3.36 10.19
CA PHE A 127 7.13 2.88 10.86
C PHE A 127 7.48 1.97 12.04
N ASP A 128 6.58 1.91 13.02
CA ASP A 128 6.59 0.93 14.11
C ASP A 128 5.67 -0.25 13.78
N TYR A 129 4.55 0.04 13.10
CA TYR A 129 3.55 -0.96 12.71
C TYR A 129 3.12 -0.85 11.25
N LEU A 130 2.86 -2.00 10.64
CA LEU A 130 1.99 -2.09 9.46
C LEU A 130 0.56 -2.44 9.88
N LEU A 131 -0.46 -1.82 9.30
CA LEU A 131 -1.86 -2.16 9.57
C LEU A 131 -2.55 -2.62 8.29
N GLY A 132 -3.07 -3.85 8.30
CA GLY A 132 -3.88 -4.39 7.22
C GLY A 132 -5.35 -4.01 7.35
N ALA A 133 -5.87 -3.21 6.41
CA ALA A 133 -7.26 -2.78 6.39
C ALA A 133 -8.24 -3.97 6.24
N SER A 134 -9.28 -4.00 7.07
CA SER A 134 -10.20 -5.13 7.09
C SER A 134 -11.16 -5.20 5.88
N TYR A 135 -11.26 -6.32 5.16
CA TYR A 135 -10.61 -7.63 5.39
C TYR A 135 -9.41 -7.89 4.48
N LYS A 136 -9.28 -7.12 3.39
CA LYS A 136 -8.41 -7.46 2.26
C LYS A 136 -6.93 -7.16 2.55
N GLY A 137 -6.66 -6.13 3.34
CA GLY A 137 -5.32 -5.81 3.81
C GLY A 137 -4.77 -6.81 4.82
N ILE A 138 -5.62 -7.62 5.48
CA ILE A 138 -5.20 -8.59 6.51
C ILE A 138 -4.27 -9.69 5.96
N PRO A 139 -4.60 -10.42 4.89
CA PRO A 139 -3.65 -11.37 4.29
C PRO A 139 -2.45 -10.66 3.66
N MET A 140 -2.61 -9.42 3.20
CA MET A 140 -1.53 -8.66 2.56
C MET A 140 -0.50 -8.16 3.58
N VAL A 141 -0.91 -7.76 4.79
CA VAL A 141 0.00 -7.16 5.77
C VAL A 141 1.04 -8.16 6.24
N SER A 142 0.67 -9.41 6.52
CA SER A 142 1.62 -10.44 6.96
C SER A 142 2.62 -10.79 5.86
N LEU A 143 2.17 -10.95 4.62
CA LEU A 143 3.05 -11.26 3.49
C LEU A 143 3.91 -10.05 3.07
N THR A 144 3.42 -8.82 3.23
CA THR A 144 4.22 -7.60 3.00
C THR A 144 5.31 -7.47 4.08
N SER A 145 4.98 -7.73 5.35
CA SER A 145 5.95 -7.81 6.44
C SER A 145 7.04 -8.84 6.15
N HIS A 146 6.68 -10.01 5.60
CA HIS A 146 7.67 -11.01 5.18
C HIS A 146 8.68 -10.46 4.16
N PHE A 147 8.23 -9.81 3.09
CA PHE A 147 9.14 -9.23 2.09
C PHE A 147 9.97 -8.05 2.63
N LEU A 148 9.42 -7.25 3.54
CA LEU A 148 10.21 -6.20 4.22
C LEU A 148 11.30 -6.81 5.10
N PHE A 149 11.02 -7.91 5.80
CA PHE A 149 11.99 -8.57 6.66
C PHE A 149 13.20 -9.10 5.88
N GLU A 150 13.00 -9.54 4.63
CA GLU A 150 14.09 -9.95 3.72
C GLU A 150 15.09 -8.81 3.43
N SER A 151 14.71 -7.54 3.63
CA SER A 151 15.64 -6.40 3.50
C SER A 151 16.74 -6.38 4.57
N LYS A 152 16.58 -7.14 5.67
CA LYS A 152 17.47 -7.18 6.83
C LYS A 152 17.64 -5.85 7.57
N LYS A 153 16.76 -4.86 7.31
CA LYS A 153 16.76 -3.56 8.00
C LYS A 153 16.03 -3.58 9.35
N TYR A 154 15.30 -4.66 9.64
CA TYR A 154 14.43 -4.76 10.80
C TYR A 154 14.81 -6.00 11.62
N SER A 155 14.82 -5.88 12.95
CA SER A 155 14.96 -7.02 13.86
C SER A 155 13.65 -7.81 13.99
N ASN A 156 12.52 -7.12 13.86
CA ASN A 156 11.17 -7.69 13.74
C ASN A 156 10.26 -6.70 13.01
N ILE A 157 9.11 -7.17 12.53
CA ILE A 157 8.06 -6.32 11.93
C ILE A 157 6.73 -6.66 12.58
N PHE A 158 6.20 -5.72 13.34
CA PHE A 158 4.90 -5.86 13.97
C PHE A 158 3.80 -5.41 13.02
N TYR A 159 2.73 -6.19 12.96
CA TYR A 159 1.56 -5.84 12.16
C TYR A 159 0.28 -5.87 12.98
N LEU A 160 -0.65 -5.03 12.58
CA LEU A 160 -1.96 -4.81 13.15
C LEU A 160 -3.04 -5.11 12.11
N TYR A 161 -4.27 -5.28 12.57
CA TYR A 161 -5.45 -5.18 11.72
C TYR A 161 -6.64 -4.62 12.51
N ASP A 162 -7.57 -3.96 11.81
CA ASP A 162 -8.81 -3.50 12.43
C ASP A 162 -9.91 -4.56 12.32
N ARG A 163 -10.86 -4.55 13.25
CA ARG A 163 -12.12 -5.30 13.14
C ARG A 163 -13.20 -4.35 12.63
N LYS A 164 -14.12 -4.86 11.80
CA LYS A 164 -15.29 -4.07 11.37
C LYS A 164 -16.28 -3.81 12.49
N GLU A 165 -16.47 -4.82 13.34
CA GLU A 165 -17.43 -4.78 14.44
C GLU A 165 -16.71 -4.94 15.78
N LYS A 166 -17.19 -4.20 16.78
CA LYS A 166 -16.73 -4.33 18.16
C LYS A 166 -17.30 -5.63 18.73
N LYS A 167 -16.46 -6.47 19.33
CA LYS A 167 -16.95 -7.66 20.04
C LYS A 167 -17.68 -7.23 21.32
N GLU A 168 -18.80 -7.88 21.60
CA GLU A 168 -19.54 -7.70 22.86
C GLU A 168 -18.89 -8.48 24.03
N TYR A 169 -18.13 -9.55 23.73
CA TYR A 169 -17.48 -10.44 24.69
C TYR A 169 -16.01 -10.72 24.30
N GLY A 170 -15.12 -10.87 25.29
CA GLY A 170 -13.67 -11.05 25.09
C GLY A 170 -12.91 -9.73 24.92
N ASP A 171 -11.76 -9.75 24.24
CA ASP A 171 -10.96 -8.56 23.92
C ASP A 171 -11.77 -7.58 23.04
N LYS A 172 -12.20 -6.48 23.66
CA LYS A 172 -13.07 -5.44 23.09
C LYS A 172 -12.33 -4.46 22.17
N ASN A 173 -11.02 -4.65 21.97
CA ASN A 173 -10.24 -3.79 21.09
C ASN A 173 -10.60 -4.00 19.63
N VAL A 174 -10.70 -2.85 18.93
CA VAL A 174 -11.02 -2.79 17.51
C VAL A 174 -9.75 -2.97 16.68
N ILE A 175 -8.59 -2.61 17.21
CA ILE A 175 -7.27 -2.87 16.60
C ILE A 175 -6.64 -4.08 17.30
N VAL A 176 -6.10 -5.00 16.52
CA VAL A 176 -5.53 -6.26 17.01
C VAL A 176 -4.08 -6.36 16.59
N GLY A 177 -3.20 -6.71 17.54
CA GLY A 177 -1.78 -6.97 17.32
C GLY A 177 -0.96 -6.70 18.58
N ASN A 178 0.34 -6.52 18.42
CA ASN A 178 1.29 -6.24 19.52
C ASN A 178 1.23 -4.76 19.95
N LEU A 179 0.08 -4.33 20.46
CA LEU A 179 -0.09 -3.05 21.15
C LEU A 179 0.34 -3.20 22.62
N ASP A 180 0.76 -2.10 23.24
CA ASP A 180 1.18 -2.08 24.63
C ASP A 180 -0.01 -2.38 25.56
N ASP A 181 0.25 -2.86 26.77
CA ASP A 181 -0.82 -3.37 27.66
C ASP A 181 -1.79 -2.25 28.11
N ASP A 182 -1.32 -1.00 28.14
CA ASP A 182 -2.17 0.19 28.35
C ASP A 182 -3.15 0.42 27.18
N ASP A 183 -2.94 -0.19 26.01
CA ASP A 183 -3.84 -0.07 24.87
C ASP A 183 -4.90 -1.16 24.81
N LYS A 184 -4.74 -2.20 25.63
CA LYS A 184 -5.66 -3.34 25.65
C LYS A 184 -6.88 -3.09 26.54
N ASP A 185 -6.81 -2.13 27.46
CA ASP A 185 -7.84 -1.79 28.43
C ASP A 185 -8.53 -0.44 28.17
N ILE A 186 -8.72 -0.07 26.89
CA ILE A 186 -9.34 1.22 26.48
C ILE A 186 -10.77 1.39 27.04
N LEU A 187 -11.46 0.31 27.42
CA LEU A 187 -12.77 0.42 28.06
C LEU A 187 -12.69 0.82 29.56
N ASN A 188 -11.54 0.66 30.22
CA ASN A 188 -11.35 0.88 31.66
C ASN A 188 -10.44 2.09 31.99
N LEU A 189 -9.82 2.72 30.98
CA LEU A 189 -8.91 3.85 31.17
C LEU A 189 -9.63 5.20 31.31
N LYS A 190 -10.44 5.32 32.38
CA LYS A 190 -10.57 6.59 33.09
C LYS A 190 -9.77 6.49 34.37
N LYS A 191 -8.49 6.89 34.29
CA LYS A 191 -7.53 7.26 35.37
C LYS A 191 -6.22 6.47 35.27
N LYS A 192 -5.17 7.12 34.76
CA LYS A 192 -4.06 7.57 35.62
C LYS A 192 -3.13 8.56 34.92
N THR A 193 -2.75 9.54 35.72
CA THR A 193 -1.63 10.50 35.69
C THR A 193 -0.65 10.42 34.52
N LYS A 194 -0.70 11.48 33.70
CA LYS A 194 0.41 12.00 32.90
C LYS A 194 1.67 12.12 33.75
N ASN A 195 2.64 11.24 33.53
CA ASN A 195 4.03 11.64 33.72
C ASN A 195 4.43 12.34 32.41
N ASN A 196 4.73 13.63 32.52
CA ASN A 196 5.16 14.49 31.41
C ASN A 196 6.55 14.08 30.91
N GLN A 197 6.64 12.99 30.14
CA GLN A 197 7.66 12.80 29.14
C GLN A 197 6.94 12.67 27.81
N ASP A 198 7.39 13.39 26.79
CA ASP A 198 6.85 13.34 25.44
C ASP A 198 7.01 11.92 24.89
N GLU A 199 6.06 11.02 25.18
CA GLU A 199 6.04 9.69 24.61
C GLU A 199 5.88 9.81 23.09
N GLU A 200 6.95 9.44 22.39
CA GLU A 200 7.01 9.47 20.94
C GLU A 200 5.92 8.55 20.37
N LYS A 201 5.04 9.12 19.55
CA LYS A 201 3.95 8.36 18.93
C LYS A 201 4.51 7.26 18.02
N LYS A 202 3.89 6.08 18.10
CA LYS A 202 4.17 4.94 17.22
C LYS A 202 3.56 5.15 15.84
N ASN A 203 4.40 5.04 14.82
CA ASN A 203 4.06 5.32 13.44
C ASN A 203 3.44 4.09 12.76
N ILE A 204 2.33 4.30 12.04
CA ILE A 204 1.56 3.27 11.35
C ILE A 204 1.54 3.54 9.85
N ILE A 205 1.84 2.52 9.05
CA ILE A 205 1.52 2.50 7.62
C ILE A 205 0.31 1.60 7.41
N ILE A 206 -0.74 2.12 6.76
CA ILE A 206 -1.96 1.36 6.46
C ILE A 206 -1.90 0.79 5.04
N ILE A 207 -2.15 -0.52 4.91
CA ILE A 207 -2.21 -1.26 3.65
C ILE A 207 -3.65 -1.62 3.32
N ASP A 208 -4.09 -1.30 2.10
CA ASP A 208 -5.42 -1.69 1.58
C ASP A 208 -5.35 -2.04 0.07
N ASP A 209 -6.42 -2.58 -0.49
CA ASP A 209 -6.43 -2.97 -1.90
C ASP A 209 -6.69 -1.80 -2.85
N VAL A 210 -7.70 -0.97 -2.58
CA VAL A 210 -8.17 0.03 -3.55
C VAL A 210 -8.47 1.35 -2.89
N PHE A 211 -7.92 2.43 -3.45
CA PHE A 211 -8.36 3.78 -3.16
C PHE A 211 -9.36 4.29 -4.21
N THR A 212 -10.53 4.75 -3.73
CA THR A 212 -11.56 5.43 -4.55
C THR A 212 -11.77 6.86 -4.04
N CYS A 213 -12.35 7.01 -2.84
CA CYS A 213 -12.63 8.31 -2.21
C CYS A 213 -12.10 8.39 -0.76
N GLY A 214 -11.38 7.36 -0.29
CA GLY A 214 -10.83 7.30 1.06
C GLY A 214 -11.82 6.95 2.19
N THR A 215 -13.03 6.49 1.89
CA THR A 215 -14.05 6.15 2.92
C THR A 215 -13.54 5.09 3.91
N ALA A 216 -13.03 3.95 3.42
CA ALA A 216 -12.51 2.87 4.27
C ALA A 216 -11.32 3.33 5.14
N LEU A 217 -10.39 4.08 4.56
CA LEU A 217 -9.25 4.64 5.29
C LEU A 217 -9.70 5.67 6.35
N THR A 218 -10.72 6.46 6.06
CA THR A 218 -11.30 7.42 7.02
C THR A 218 -11.92 6.71 8.22
N GLU A 219 -12.60 5.58 7.99
CA GLU A 219 -13.15 4.75 9.08
C GLU A 219 -12.03 4.16 9.96
N ILE A 220 -10.92 3.72 9.36
CA ILE A 220 -9.75 3.23 10.12
C ILE A 220 -9.12 4.36 10.94
N LEU A 221 -8.96 5.55 10.37
CA LEU A 221 -8.48 6.73 11.11
C LEU A 221 -9.38 7.05 12.30
N ALA A 222 -10.71 6.94 12.15
CA ALA A 222 -11.64 7.17 13.25
C ALA A 222 -11.46 6.14 14.38
N LYS A 223 -11.20 4.86 14.04
CA LYS A 223 -10.89 3.81 15.03
C LYS A 223 -9.56 4.07 15.73
N LEU A 224 -8.52 4.49 15.00
CA LEU A 224 -7.20 4.78 15.55
C LEU A 224 -7.17 6.04 16.42
N LYS A 225 -8.13 6.96 16.25
CA LYS A 225 -8.24 8.18 17.06
C LYS A 225 -8.38 7.90 18.57
N THR A 226 -8.86 6.72 18.96
CA THR A 226 -8.95 6.32 20.38
C THR A 226 -7.61 5.88 20.99
N TYR A 227 -6.56 5.76 20.18
CA TYR A 227 -5.22 5.34 20.59
C TYR A 227 -4.29 6.56 20.51
N GLU A 228 -4.11 7.29 21.62
CA GLU A 228 -3.43 8.60 21.62
C GLU A 228 -1.95 8.52 21.21
N HIS A 229 -1.29 7.39 21.50
CA HIS A 229 0.11 7.10 21.19
C HIS A 229 0.31 6.59 19.75
N LEU A 230 -0.75 6.34 18.96
CA LEU A 230 -0.64 5.90 17.57
C LEU A 230 -0.74 7.09 16.60
N LYS A 231 0.03 7.04 15.52
CA LYS A 231 0.01 8.03 14.43
C LYS A 231 0.12 7.33 13.08
N VAL A 232 -0.82 7.59 12.17
CA VAL A 232 -0.69 7.12 10.79
C VAL A 232 0.23 8.04 10.00
N VAL A 233 1.21 7.47 9.29
CA VAL A 233 2.21 8.21 8.53
C VAL A 233 2.15 7.98 7.02
N ALA A 234 1.52 6.90 6.56
CA ALA A 234 1.27 6.69 5.14
C ALA A 234 0.12 5.70 4.89
N PHE A 235 -0.46 5.81 3.69
CA PHE A 235 -1.33 4.80 3.10
C PHE A 235 -0.64 4.18 1.89
N ILE A 236 -0.73 2.86 1.74
CA ILE A 236 -0.22 2.15 0.58
C ILE A 236 -1.31 1.24 0.04
N VAL A 237 -1.65 1.42 -1.23
CA VAL A 237 -2.72 0.65 -1.88
C VAL A 237 -2.24 -0.08 -3.12
N LEU A 238 -2.90 -1.17 -3.48
CA LEU A 238 -2.65 -1.84 -4.77
C LEU A 238 -3.09 -0.95 -5.94
N LEU A 239 -4.30 -0.37 -5.89
CA LEU A 239 -4.84 0.43 -6.99
C LEU A 239 -5.41 1.78 -6.51
N ASN A 240 -4.91 2.87 -7.06
CA ASN A 240 -5.59 4.17 -7.04
C ASN A 240 -6.46 4.31 -8.30
N ARG A 241 -7.77 4.44 -8.12
CA ARG A 241 -8.71 4.55 -9.25
C ARG A 241 -8.70 5.93 -9.94
N ASN A 242 -7.92 6.89 -9.42
CA ASN A 242 -7.87 8.28 -9.91
C ASN A 242 -9.26 8.89 -10.11
N GLU A 243 -10.16 8.61 -9.18
CA GLU A 243 -11.52 9.14 -9.20
C GLU A 243 -11.49 10.65 -8.89
N TYR A 244 -12.36 11.40 -9.55
CA TYR A 244 -12.41 12.86 -9.46
C TYR A 244 -13.85 13.36 -9.55
N GLU A 245 -14.03 14.61 -9.15
CA GLU A 245 -15.21 15.43 -9.46
C GLU A 245 -14.79 16.60 -10.34
N ILE A 246 -15.74 17.19 -11.06
CA ILE A 246 -15.52 18.40 -11.85
C ILE A 246 -15.99 19.59 -11.01
N ASN A 247 -15.11 20.56 -10.78
CA ASN A 247 -15.47 21.78 -10.04
C ASN A 247 -16.23 22.79 -10.94
N GLU A 248 -16.64 23.90 -10.34
CA GLU A 248 -17.32 25.02 -11.04
C GLU A 248 -16.52 25.59 -12.22
N ASN A 249 -15.20 25.45 -12.22
CA ASN A 249 -14.29 25.90 -13.28
C ASN A 249 -14.00 24.82 -14.34
N ASN A 250 -14.79 23.75 -14.39
CA ASN A 250 -14.62 22.62 -15.31
C ASN A 250 -13.25 21.90 -15.16
N GLN A 251 -12.66 21.93 -13.97
CA GLN A 251 -11.40 21.25 -13.66
C GLN A 251 -11.65 19.97 -12.87
N LYS A 252 -10.85 18.94 -13.17
CA LYS A 252 -10.86 17.67 -12.43
C LYS A 252 -10.16 17.86 -11.09
N ILE A 253 -10.89 17.60 -10.01
CA ILE A 253 -10.34 17.56 -8.66
C ILE A 253 -10.32 16.11 -8.20
N TYR A 254 -9.12 15.55 -8.05
CA TYR A 254 -8.96 14.15 -7.67
C TYR A 254 -9.24 13.95 -6.17
N PHE A 255 -9.96 12.87 -5.85
CA PHE A 255 -10.23 12.54 -4.45
C PHE A 255 -8.97 12.20 -3.66
N LYS A 256 -7.89 11.76 -4.32
CA LYS A 256 -6.60 11.55 -3.67
C LYS A 256 -6.11 12.86 -3.04
N ASP A 257 -6.04 13.93 -3.84
CA ASP A 257 -5.52 15.22 -3.40
C ASP A 257 -6.38 15.83 -2.28
N ILE A 258 -7.72 15.72 -2.43
CA ILE A 258 -8.67 16.14 -1.37
C ILE A 258 -8.41 15.36 -0.08
N PHE A 259 -8.27 14.04 -0.19
CA PHE A 259 -8.08 13.16 0.96
C PHE A 259 -6.75 13.45 1.67
N GLU A 260 -5.62 13.46 0.94
CA GLU A 260 -4.29 13.75 1.49
C GLU A 260 -4.25 15.13 2.16
N LYS A 261 -4.83 16.17 1.53
CA LYS A 261 -4.92 17.51 2.11
C LYS A 261 -5.76 17.54 3.38
N ARG A 262 -6.87 16.79 3.43
CA ARG A 262 -7.77 16.75 4.59
C ARG A 262 -7.14 16.04 5.80
N VAL A 263 -6.41 14.95 5.57
CA VAL A 263 -5.86 14.13 6.66
C VAL A 263 -4.39 14.40 6.95
N GLY A 264 -3.68 15.09 6.06
CA GLY A 264 -2.26 15.42 6.20
C GLY A 264 -1.32 14.22 6.09
N ILE A 265 -1.72 13.16 5.38
CA ILE A 265 -0.99 11.89 5.29
C ILE A 265 -0.91 11.46 3.81
N PRO A 266 0.28 11.10 3.30
CA PRO A 266 0.46 10.70 1.90
C PRO A 266 -0.13 9.31 1.59
N LEU A 267 -0.56 9.14 0.34
CA LEU A 267 -1.06 7.91 -0.24
C LEU A 267 -0.22 7.50 -1.45
N TYR A 268 0.35 6.30 -1.36
CA TYR A 268 1.11 5.63 -2.41
C TYR A 268 0.29 4.50 -3.01
N SER A 269 0.48 4.22 -4.30
CA SER A 269 -0.21 3.14 -4.99
C SER A 269 0.72 2.36 -5.91
N ILE A 270 0.57 1.03 -5.97
CA ILE A 270 1.30 0.20 -6.95
C ILE A 270 0.84 0.58 -8.36
N LEU A 271 -0.47 0.56 -8.59
CA LEU A 271 -1.08 0.86 -9.87
C LEU A 271 -1.97 2.10 -9.78
N SER A 272 -2.06 2.85 -10.87
CA SER A 272 -3.05 3.92 -11.04
C SER A 272 -3.95 3.63 -12.25
N TYR A 273 -5.20 4.09 -12.20
CA TYR A 273 -6.07 4.01 -13.38
C TYR A 273 -5.42 4.69 -14.59
N LYS A 274 -4.90 5.91 -14.39
CA LYS A 274 -4.35 6.75 -15.46
C LYS A 274 -3.13 6.13 -16.14
N ASP A 275 -2.21 5.57 -15.35
CA ASP A 275 -0.90 5.13 -15.86
C ASP A 275 -0.89 3.65 -16.25
N ASP A 276 -1.71 2.83 -15.59
CA ASP A 276 -1.61 1.37 -15.69
C ASP A 276 -2.81 0.70 -16.33
N ILE A 277 -4.03 1.24 -16.13
CA ILE A 277 -5.29 0.59 -16.51
C ILE A 277 -5.91 1.19 -17.77
N GLN A 278 -5.84 2.51 -17.94
CA GLN A 278 -6.50 3.21 -19.05
C GLN A 278 -6.03 2.72 -20.42
N SER A 279 -4.75 2.38 -20.57
CA SER A 279 -4.19 1.85 -21.82
C SER A 279 -4.61 0.42 -22.16
N MET A 280 -5.36 -0.25 -21.28
CA MET A 280 -5.84 -1.62 -21.46
C MET A 280 -7.30 -1.68 -21.94
N ILE A 281 -7.96 -0.52 -22.03
CA ILE A 281 -9.34 -0.33 -22.49
C ILE A 281 -9.34 0.04 -23.96
#